data_AF-A0A3M3G5C8-F1
#
_entry.id   AF-A0A3M3G5C8-F1
#
_cell.length_a   1.000
_cell.length_b   1.000
_cell.length_c   1.000
_cell.angle_alpha   90.00
_cell.angle_beta   90.00
_cell.angle_gamma   90.00
#
_symmetry.space_group_name_H-M   'P 1'
#
loop_
_entity.id
_entity.type
_entity.pdbx_description
1 polymer ?
#
loop_
_entity_poly.entity_id
_entity_poly.type
_entity_poly.pdbx_seq_one_letter_code
_entity_poly.pdbx_strand_id
1 'polypeptide(L)'
;RGAMQLDSSLSLTERQSLAAKRTHELRHKATESKIRAACRQLQDQGKALARSAIATLAGVSVRTVASYTHILTEVCQPATVSVLRGSRKAVSVPPGQDRSPSTPPVQAPIGQPADGSVSSVQYGVHQISAVPEGPQAGEPLNTEHEDGS
;
A
#
# COMPACT_ATOMS: atom_id res chain seq x y z
N ARG A 1 -16.79 -21.85 -17.26
CA ARG A 1 -16.12 -21.56 -15.98
C ARG A 1 -14.72 -21.05 -16.28
N GLY A 2 -14.42 -19.83 -15.85
CA GLY A 2 -13.12 -19.17 -16.00
C GLY A 2 -13.32 -17.68 -15.74
N ALA A 3 -13.26 -17.27 -14.47
CA ALA A 3 -13.58 -15.90 -14.04
C ALA A 3 -12.58 -14.83 -14.54
N MET A 4 -11.48 -15.26 -15.17
CA MET A 4 -10.47 -14.41 -15.77
C MET A 4 -10.27 -14.92 -17.20
N GLN A 5 -10.70 -14.13 -18.18
CA GLN A 5 -10.54 -14.37 -19.62
C GLN A 5 -9.05 -14.31 -19.99
N LEU A 6 -8.27 -15.30 -19.54
CA LEU A 6 -6.85 -15.47 -19.85
C LEU A 6 -6.72 -16.35 -21.09
N ASP A 7 -5.66 -16.14 -21.86
CA ASP A 7 -5.41 -16.88 -23.09
C ASP A 7 -5.32 -18.40 -22.85
N SER A 8 -6.11 -19.16 -23.60
CA SER A 8 -6.15 -20.62 -23.56
C SER A 8 -4.88 -21.27 -24.11
N SER A 9 -4.06 -20.54 -24.88
CA SER A 9 -2.80 -21.03 -25.43
C SER A 9 -1.69 -21.19 -24.37
N LEU A 10 -1.81 -20.49 -23.24
CA LEU A 10 -0.84 -20.50 -22.15
C LEU A 10 -0.86 -21.82 -21.38
N SER A 11 0.25 -22.17 -20.73
CA SER A 11 0.26 -23.30 -19.80
C SER A 11 -0.65 -23.06 -18.58
N LEU A 12 -1.08 -24.14 -17.94
CA LEU A 12 -1.90 -24.06 -16.73
C LEU A 12 -1.20 -23.26 -15.61
N THR A 13 0.10 -23.47 -15.43
CA THR A 13 0.92 -22.74 -14.44
C THR A 13 0.96 -21.24 -14.72
N GLU A 14 1.14 -20.84 -15.98
CA GLU A 14 1.15 -19.42 -16.37
C GLU A 14 -0.22 -18.78 -16.14
N ARG A 15 -1.31 -19.46 -16.51
CA ARG A 15 -2.66 -18.96 -16.23
C ARG A 15 -2.92 -18.81 -14.74
N GLN A 16 -2.51 -19.77 -13.92
CA GLN A 16 -2.63 -19.67 -12.45
C GLN A 16 -1.81 -18.51 -11.89
N SER A 17 -0.57 -18.31 -12.37
CA SER A 17 0.28 -17.19 -11.96
C SER A 17 -0.33 -15.84 -12.35
N LEU A 18 -0.81 -15.70 -13.59
CA LEU A 18 -1.49 -14.49 -14.06
C LEU A 18 -2.78 -14.24 -13.28
N ALA A 19 -3.58 -15.27 -13.02
CA ALA A 19 -4.79 -15.14 -12.23
C ALA A 19 -4.47 -14.70 -10.79
N ALA A 20 -3.47 -15.32 -10.15
CA ALA A 20 -3.02 -14.94 -8.83
C ALA A 20 -2.55 -13.48 -8.78
N LYS A 21 -1.70 -13.05 -9.72
CA LYS A 21 -1.24 -11.66 -9.86
C LYS A 21 -2.41 -10.71 -10.01
N ARG A 22 -3.34 -10.98 -10.92
CA ARG A 22 -4.51 -10.13 -11.16
C ARG A 22 -5.44 -10.05 -9.94
N THR A 23 -5.69 -11.16 -9.24
CA THR A 23 -6.51 -11.10 -8.01
C THR A 23 -5.81 -10.36 -6.89
N HIS A 24 -4.48 -10.46 -6.79
CA HIS A 24 -3.69 -9.71 -5.84
C HIS A 24 -3.75 -8.21 -6.14
N GLU A 25 -3.53 -7.81 -7.39
CA GLU A 25 -3.66 -6.42 -7.84
C GLU A 25 -5.06 -5.85 -7.59
N LEU A 26 -6.11 -6.61 -7.89
CA LEU A 26 -7.48 -6.17 -7.65
C LEU A 26 -7.76 -5.96 -6.16
N ARG A 27 -7.32 -6.91 -5.32
CA ARG A 27 -7.41 -6.77 -3.85
C ARG A 27 -6.59 -5.59 -3.35
N HIS A 28 -5.41 -5.36 -3.93
CA HIS A 28 -4.53 -4.24 -3.60
C HIS A 28 -5.26 -2.92 -3.89
N LYS A 29 -5.67 -2.69 -5.14
CA LYS A 29 -6.41 -1.48 -5.56
C LYS A 29 -7.70 -1.26 -4.76
N ALA A 30 -8.45 -2.32 -4.46
CA ALA A 30 -9.65 -2.21 -3.64
C ALA A 30 -9.32 -1.77 -2.21
N THR A 31 -8.23 -2.28 -1.64
CA THR A 31 -7.74 -1.88 -0.31
C THR A 31 -7.29 -0.43 -0.30
N GLU A 32 -6.53 0.00 -1.31
CA GLU A 32 -6.11 1.39 -1.48
C GLU A 32 -7.30 2.34 -1.55
N SER A 33 -8.32 2.00 -2.35
CA SER A 33 -9.53 2.78 -2.50
C SER A 33 -10.28 2.94 -1.17
N LYS A 34 -10.39 1.86 -0.37
CA LYS A 34 -11.00 1.90 0.97
C LYS A 34 -10.22 2.82 1.92
N ILE A 35 -8.88 2.71 1.94
CA ILE A 35 -8.03 3.57 2.78
C ILE A 35 -8.18 5.04 2.37
N ARG A 36 -8.10 5.34 1.06
CA ARG A 36 -8.32 6.70 0.53
C ARG A 36 -9.68 7.27 0.93
N ALA A 37 -10.74 6.48 0.77
CA ALA A 37 -12.09 6.87 1.14
C ALA A 37 -12.24 7.10 2.65
N ALA A 38 -11.58 6.28 3.47
CA ALA A 38 -11.63 6.43 4.92
C ALA A 38 -10.92 7.69 5.41
N CYS A 39 -9.76 8.02 4.83
CA CYS A 39 -9.07 9.26 5.13
C CYS A 39 -9.93 10.48 4.78
N ARG A 40 -10.57 10.49 3.61
CA ARG A 40 -11.51 11.57 3.22
C ARG A 40 -12.66 11.72 4.23
N GLN A 41 -13.29 10.61 4.62
CA GLN A 41 -14.37 10.64 5.61
C GLN A 41 -13.92 11.18 6.99
N LEU A 42 -12.70 10.89 7.43
CA LEU A 42 -12.17 11.46 8.68
C LEU A 42 -11.89 12.96 8.56
N GLN A 43 -11.39 13.41 7.40
CA GLN A 43 -11.20 14.84 7.11
C GLN A 43 -12.53 15.59 7.08
N ASP A 44 -13.54 15.04 6.40
CA ASP A 44 -14.89 15.62 6.33
C ASP A 44 -15.54 15.74 7.72
N GLN A 45 -15.23 14.81 8.63
CA GLN A 45 -15.69 14.84 10.02
C GLN A 45 -14.85 15.73 10.94
N GLY A 46 -13.75 16.33 10.44
CA GLY A 46 -12.83 17.13 11.24
C GLY A 46 -12.08 16.34 12.32
N LYS A 47 -12.00 15.01 12.18
CA LYS A 47 -11.33 14.13 13.14
C LYS A 47 -9.86 13.95 12.77
N ALA A 48 -9.03 13.69 13.78
CA ALA A 48 -7.61 13.41 13.57
C ALA A 48 -7.41 12.15 12.72
N LEU A 49 -6.48 12.21 11.75
CA LEU A 49 -6.09 11.09 10.90
C LEU A 49 -5.21 10.07 11.67
N ALA A 50 -5.83 9.37 12.61
CA ALA A 50 -5.19 8.29 13.35
C ALA A 50 -5.27 6.97 12.58
N ARG A 51 -4.16 6.19 12.57
CA ARG A 51 -4.10 4.89 11.89
C ARG A 51 -5.17 3.90 12.38
N SER A 52 -5.49 3.92 13.67
CA SER A 52 -6.55 3.11 14.27
C SER A 52 -7.93 3.49 13.72
N ALA A 53 -8.25 4.78 13.69
CA ALA A 53 -9.52 5.28 13.15
C ALA A 53 -9.69 4.93 11.66
N ILE A 54 -8.62 5.08 10.86
CA ILE A 54 -8.61 4.71 9.45
C ILE A 54 -8.87 3.21 9.28
N ALA A 55 -8.19 2.37 10.08
CA ALA A 55 -8.34 0.92 10.04
C ALA A 55 -9.78 0.48 10.34
N THR A 56 -10.38 1.02 11.40
CA THR A 56 -11.77 0.75 11.78
C THR A 56 -12.74 1.18 10.68
N LEU A 57 -12.55 2.35 10.09
CA LEU A 57 -13.46 2.90 9.09
C LEU A 57 -13.32 2.20 7.72
N ALA A 58 -12.11 1.83 7.32
CA ALA A 58 -11.85 1.09 6.09
C ALA A 58 -12.13 -0.43 6.21
N GLY A 59 -12.33 -0.95 7.42
CA GLY A 59 -12.52 -2.39 7.68
C GLY A 59 -11.27 -3.22 7.38
N VAL A 60 -10.08 -2.66 7.66
CA VAL A 60 -8.78 -3.33 7.44
C VAL A 60 -7.95 -3.31 8.73
N SER A 61 -6.91 -4.13 8.80
CA SER A 61 -6.03 -4.13 9.98
C SER A 61 -5.13 -2.88 10.02
N VAL A 62 -4.73 -2.46 11.22
CA VAL A 62 -3.76 -1.36 11.41
C VAL A 62 -2.43 -1.68 10.72
N ARG A 63 -1.99 -2.94 10.74
CA ARG A 63 -0.79 -3.41 10.02
C ARG A 63 -0.94 -3.20 8.52
N THR A 64 -2.11 -3.51 7.96
CA THR A 64 -2.41 -3.24 6.56
C THR A 64 -2.27 -1.76 6.28
N VAL A 65 -2.94 -0.87 7.02
CA VAL A 65 -2.80 0.59 6.83
C VAL A 65 -1.34 1.05 6.90
N ALA A 66 -0.55 0.50 7.81
CA ALA A 66 0.87 0.81 7.93
C ALA A 66 1.69 0.41 6.69
N SER A 67 1.30 -0.63 5.95
CA SER A 67 1.94 -0.98 4.67
C SER A 67 1.62 0.01 3.53
N TYR A 68 0.54 0.80 3.64
CA TYR A 68 0.15 1.81 2.64
C TYR A 68 0.48 3.23 3.10
N THR A 69 1.68 3.46 3.64
CA THR A 69 2.14 4.78 4.08
C THR A 69 2.06 5.84 2.98
N HIS A 70 2.35 5.45 1.74
CA HIS A 70 2.34 6.35 0.58
C HIS A 70 0.97 7.01 0.33
N ILE A 71 -0.12 6.29 0.63
CA ILE A 71 -1.49 6.83 0.52
C ILE A 71 -1.73 7.86 1.62
N LEU A 72 -1.22 7.61 2.82
CA LEU A 72 -1.36 8.55 3.93
C LEU A 72 -0.59 9.84 3.66
N THR A 73 0.60 9.75 3.07
CA THR A 73 1.37 10.93 2.67
C THR A 73 0.71 11.70 1.54
N GLU A 74 0.14 11.01 0.55
CA GLU A 74 -0.62 11.65 -0.55
C GLU A 74 -1.87 12.37 -0.03
N VAL A 75 -2.60 11.77 0.91
CA VAL A 75 -3.83 12.37 1.45
C VAL A 75 -3.53 13.47 2.47
N CYS A 76 -2.39 13.41 3.16
CA CYS A 76 -1.93 14.46 4.08
C CYS A 76 -1.26 15.64 3.35
N GLN A 77 -0.70 15.42 2.16
CA GLN A 77 -0.25 16.47 1.26
C GLN A 77 -1.31 16.68 0.18
N PRO A 78 -2.33 17.52 0.41
CA PRO A 78 -3.19 17.94 -0.67
C PRO A 78 -2.32 18.73 -1.66
N ALA A 79 -1.79 18.06 -2.68
CA ALA A 79 -1.42 18.75 -3.91
C ALA A 79 -2.66 19.55 -4.28
N THR A 80 -2.51 20.86 -4.47
CA THR A 80 -3.59 21.83 -4.67
C THR A 80 -4.38 21.50 -5.94
N VAL A 81 -5.17 20.45 -5.90
CA VAL A 81 -6.17 20.16 -6.92
C VAL A 81 -7.37 20.95 -6.45
N SER A 82 -7.56 22.12 -7.04
CA SER A 82 -8.82 22.84 -7.01
C SER A 82 -9.89 21.88 -7.54
N VAL A 83 -10.48 21.08 -6.65
CA VAL A 83 -11.70 20.37 -6.94
C VAL A 83 -12.69 21.46 -7.25
N LEU A 84 -12.98 21.63 -8.54
CA LEU A 84 -14.05 22.47 -9.03
C LEU A 84 -15.31 21.87 -8.40
N ARG A 85 -15.67 22.40 -7.22
CA ARG A 85 -16.89 22.09 -6.51
C ARG A 85 -17.99 22.24 -7.55
N GLY A 86 -18.69 21.14 -7.86
CA GLY A 86 -19.90 21.17 -8.66
C GLY A 86 -20.92 22.04 -7.93
N SER A 87 -20.87 23.33 -8.22
CA SER A 87 -21.67 24.37 -7.60
C SER A 87 -23.13 24.15 -7.97
N ARG A 88 -23.93 23.70 -7.01
CA ARG A 88 -25.30 24.21 -6.94
C ARG A 88 -25.20 25.65 -6.43
N LYS A 89 -25.26 26.58 -7.39
CA LYS A 89 -25.64 28.00 -7.31
C LYS A 89 -25.44 28.72 -5.95
N ALA A 90 -24.50 29.67 -5.92
CA ALA A 90 -24.70 31.03 -5.37
C ALA A 90 -23.53 31.97 -5.75
N VAL A 91 -23.91 33.08 -6.39
CA VAL A 91 -23.24 34.37 -6.68
C VAL A 91 -22.65 34.96 -5.38
N SER A 92 -21.55 35.74 -5.26
CA SER A 92 -20.89 36.77 -6.07
C SER A 92 -19.48 37.09 -5.51
N VAL A 93 -18.76 37.99 -6.20
CA VAL A 93 -17.67 38.91 -5.76
C VAL A 93 -16.25 38.56 -6.27
N PRO A 94 -15.67 39.37 -7.19
CA PRO A 94 -14.26 39.28 -7.56
C PRO A 94 -13.38 40.16 -6.65
N PRO A 95 -12.19 39.71 -6.22
CA PRO A 95 -11.12 40.61 -5.82
C PRO A 95 -10.26 40.91 -7.05
N GLY A 96 -10.42 42.12 -7.58
CA GLY A 96 -9.37 42.74 -8.37
C GLY A 96 -8.27 43.23 -7.42
N GLN A 97 -7.01 42.95 -7.73
CA GLN A 97 -6.03 43.97 -8.11
C GLN A 97 -4.61 43.36 -8.21
N ASP A 98 -4.20 43.24 -9.46
CA ASP A 98 -2.92 43.65 -10.04
C ASP A 98 -1.90 44.30 -9.07
N ARG A 99 -0.79 43.60 -8.80
CA ARG A 99 0.56 44.17 -8.92
C ARG A 99 1.65 43.11 -8.71
N SER A 100 2.36 42.80 -9.79
CA SER A 100 3.81 42.49 -9.81
C SER A 100 4.50 43.74 -10.40
N PRO A 101 5.84 43.95 -10.37
CA PRO A 101 6.95 43.01 -10.08
C PRO A 101 8.12 43.61 -9.25
N SER A 102 9.24 42.86 -9.21
CA SER A 102 10.64 43.30 -9.00
C SER A 102 11.21 43.40 -7.58
N THR A 103 12.11 42.46 -7.26
CA THR A 103 13.54 42.72 -6.88
C THR A 103 14.29 41.40 -6.59
N PRO A 104 15.41 41.08 -7.28
CA PRO A 104 16.57 40.38 -6.72
C PRO A 104 17.67 41.42 -6.37
N PRO A 105 18.90 41.10 -5.89
CA PRO A 105 19.55 39.82 -5.51
C PRO A 105 20.26 39.88 -4.12
N VAL A 106 20.93 38.80 -3.67
CA VAL A 106 22.33 38.76 -3.15
C VAL A 106 22.64 37.46 -2.39
N GLN A 107 23.81 36.91 -2.70
CA GLN A 107 24.42 35.65 -2.26
C GLN A 107 25.09 35.76 -0.87
N ALA A 108 25.31 34.62 -0.20
CA ALA A 108 26.67 34.16 0.12
C ALA A 108 26.68 32.70 0.64
N PRO A 109 27.74 31.92 0.33
CA PRO A 109 27.89 30.50 0.64
C PRO A 109 28.54 30.28 2.02
N ILE A 110 28.62 29.02 2.48
CA ILE A 110 29.71 28.40 3.28
C ILE A 110 29.12 27.31 4.18
N GLY A 111 29.66 26.09 4.08
CA GLY A 111 29.54 25.07 5.13
C GLY A 111 29.23 23.64 4.67
N GLN A 112 30.14 23.00 3.93
CA GLN A 112 30.50 21.60 4.24
C GLN A 112 31.62 21.65 5.31
N PRO A 113 31.99 20.58 6.06
CA PRO A 113 31.68 19.15 5.91
C PRO A 113 31.33 18.43 7.25
N ALA A 114 30.92 17.16 7.18
CA ALA A 114 31.20 16.09 8.16
C ALA A 114 30.33 14.87 7.77
N ASP A 115 30.87 13.87 7.09
CA ASP A 115 31.63 12.74 7.63
C ASP A 115 30.78 11.78 8.49
N GLY A 116 30.81 10.51 8.07
CA GLY A 116 30.68 9.35 8.95
C GLY A 116 29.33 9.06 9.60
N SER A 117 28.46 8.31 8.92
CA SER A 117 27.83 7.17 9.61
C SER A 117 27.32 6.13 8.63
N VAL A 118 28.20 5.21 8.25
CA VAL A 118 27.79 3.91 7.72
C VAL A 118 27.14 3.13 8.86
N SER A 119 25.84 2.90 8.77
CA SER A 119 25.12 2.03 9.70
C SER A 119 25.59 0.60 9.45
N SER A 120 26.54 0.13 10.26
CA SER A 120 26.98 -1.27 10.32
C SER A 120 25.83 -2.09 10.89
N VAL A 121 25.00 -2.64 10.01
CA VAL A 121 23.96 -3.61 10.39
C VAL A 121 24.65 -4.96 10.54
N GLN A 122 24.98 -5.33 11.78
CA GLN A 122 25.43 -6.69 12.10
C GLN A 122 24.25 -7.65 11.90
N TYR A 123 24.21 -8.32 10.75
CA TYR A 123 23.36 -9.50 10.57
C TYR A 123 23.99 -10.65 11.33
N GLY A 124 23.53 -10.87 12.57
CA GLY A 124 23.83 -12.08 13.33
C GLY A 124 23.28 -13.29 12.58
N VAL A 125 24.15 -13.96 11.83
CA VAL A 125 23.89 -15.25 11.21
C VAL A 125 23.67 -16.25 12.35
N HIS A 126 22.42 -16.64 12.57
CA HIS A 126 22.13 -17.78 13.44
C HIS A 126 22.49 -19.03 12.63
N GLN A 127 23.65 -19.63 12.92
CA GLN A 127 23.97 -20.97 12.45
C GLN A 127 23.03 -21.95 13.15
N ILE A 128 21.98 -22.38 12.45
CA ILE A 128 21.22 -23.58 12.81
C ILE A 128 22.08 -24.79 12.46
N SER A 129 22.64 -25.42 13.49
CA SER A 129 23.30 -26.72 13.35
C SER A 129 22.24 -27.76 12.98
N ALA A 130 22.27 -28.25 11.74
CA ALA A 130 21.43 -29.37 11.33
C ALA A 130 21.99 -30.65 11.97
N VAL A 131 21.45 -31.02 13.13
CA VAL A 131 21.57 -32.39 13.65
C VAL A 131 20.70 -33.29 12.76
N PRO A 132 21.25 -34.26 12.03
CA PRO A 132 20.45 -35.27 11.38
C PRO A 132 20.12 -36.34 12.42
N GLU A 133 19.15 -36.07 13.30
CA GLU A 133 18.56 -37.13 14.12
C GLU A 133 17.43 -37.78 13.32
N GLY A 134 17.83 -38.74 12.48
CA GLY A 134 16.93 -39.82 12.10
C GLY A 134 16.63 -40.68 13.33
N PRO A 135 15.38 -41.15 13.45
CA PRO A 135 15.12 -42.59 13.44
C PRO A 135 14.06 -42.90 12.38
N GLN A 136 14.38 -43.74 11.39
CA GLN A 136 14.11 -45.19 11.41
C GLN A 136 12.61 -45.53 11.55
N ALA A 137 12.05 -45.96 10.43
CA ALA A 137 11.02 -47.00 10.27
C ALA A 137 9.73 -46.91 11.10
N GLY A 138 8.62 -46.66 10.39
CA GLY A 138 7.26 -46.82 10.89
C GLY A 138 6.26 -46.82 9.74
N GLU A 139 6.24 -47.92 9.01
CA GLU A 139 5.20 -48.55 8.16
C GLU A 139 4.12 -47.69 7.44
N PRO A 140 3.86 -47.98 6.15
CA PRO A 140 2.70 -47.41 5.45
C PRO A 140 1.41 -48.10 5.92
N LEU A 141 0.47 -47.33 6.49
CA LEU A 141 -0.89 -47.82 6.68
C LEU A 141 -1.65 -47.68 5.35
N ASN A 142 -1.59 -48.74 4.55
CA ASN A 142 -2.54 -49.02 3.48
C ASN A 142 -3.96 -48.98 4.05
N THR A 143 -4.78 -48.05 3.57
CA THR A 143 -6.24 -48.20 3.65
C THR A 143 -6.74 -48.31 2.22
N GLU A 144 -6.70 -49.55 1.73
CA GLU A 144 -7.53 -50.00 0.62
C GLU A 144 -8.99 -49.85 1.08
N HIS A 145 -9.77 -49.02 0.40
CA HIS A 145 -11.22 -49.07 0.49
C HIS A 145 -11.71 -49.41 -0.91
N GLU A 146 -11.82 -50.71 -1.15
CA GLU A 146 -12.54 -51.31 -2.26
C GLU A 146 -14.04 -51.32 -1.94
N ASP A 147 -14.80 -51.06 -3.01
CA ASP A 147 -16.12 -51.58 -3.36
C ASP A 147 -17.36 -51.21 -2.52
N GLY A 148 -18.42 -50.81 -3.23
CA GLY A 148 -19.74 -50.64 -2.62
C GLY A 148 -20.78 -49.84 -3.38
N SER A 149 -21.15 -50.30 -4.59
CA SER A 149 -22.41 -50.04 -5.35
C SER A 149 -22.61 -48.72 -6.09
#